data_AF-A0A841K4K0-F1
#
_entry.id   AF-A0A841K4K0-F1
#
_cell.length_a   1.000
_cell.length_b   1.000
_cell.length_c   1.000
_cell.angle_alpha   90.00
_cell.angle_beta   90.00
_cell.angle_gamma   90.00
#
_symmetry.space_group_name_H-M   'P 1'
#
loop_
_entity.id
_entity.type
_entity.pdbx_description
1 polymer ?
#
loop_
_entity_poly.entity_id
_entity_poly.type
_entity_poly.pdbx_seq_one_letter_code
_entity_poly.pdbx_strand_id
1 'polypeptide(L)'
;MSAGNLYRYFRSKDAIVAGLAERDRAQMASDLSVIGPGDDFIAAFRELGRKHFEEEPRERAILGLEIWAEATRNREVAATVQEFEGDLIGHLTDMIAAAQENGSVSRLNEARDIAVLIATLADGLFVRRATLPDFDAGREVGHVLSIIGALLKGHITLSQGVSDAGASS
;
A
#
# COMPACT_ATOMS: atom_id res chain seq x y z
N MET A 1 -0.31 1.77 -32.30
CA MET A 1 -1.59 2.49 -32.11
C MET A 1 -1.34 3.98 -32.25
N SER A 2 -2.21 4.74 -32.94
CA SER A 2 -2.06 6.20 -33.11
C SER A 2 -2.62 6.95 -31.89
N ALA A 3 -1.93 8.01 -31.47
CA ALA A 3 -2.35 8.90 -30.37
C ALA A 3 -3.77 9.48 -30.57
N GLY A 4 -4.24 9.63 -31.81
CA GLY A 4 -5.58 10.14 -32.11
C GLY A 4 -6.72 9.16 -31.77
N ASN A 5 -6.44 7.87 -31.61
CA ASN A 5 -7.47 6.85 -31.35
C ASN A 5 -7.86 6.74 -29.86
N LEU A 6 -7.03 7.27 -28.96
CA LEU A 6 -7.26 7.26 -27.50
C LEU A 6 -8.30 8.30 -27.05
N TYR A 7 -8.31 9.48 -27.68
CA TYR A 7 -9.28 10.55 -27.37
C TYR A 7 -10.73 10.22 -27.77
N ARG A 8 -10.93 9.14 -28.52
CA ARG A 8 -12.26 8.62 -28.83
C ARG A 8 -12.93 7.91 -27.64
N TYR A 9 -12.11 7.45 -26.69
CA TYR A 9 -12.54 6.71 -25.50
C TYR A 9 -12.35 7.52 -24.20
N PHE A 10 -11.45 8.52 -24.22
CA PHE A 10 -11.15 9.34 -23.06
C PHE A 10 -11.17 10.83 -23.42
N ARG A 11 -11.89 11.64 -22.63
CA ARG A 11 -12.13 13.07 -22.93
C ARG A 11 -10.88 13.95 -22.80
N SER A 12 -9.85 13.50 -22.09
CA SER A 12 -8.57 14.19 -21.90
C SER A 12 -7.46 13.18 -21.56
N LYS A 13 -6.19 13.63 -21.53
CA LYS A 13 -5.10 12.82 -20.97
C LYS A 13 -5.33 12.51 -19.50
N ASP A 14 -5.90 13.45 -18.75
CA ASP A 14 -6.23 13.29 -17.34
C ASP A 14 -7.26 12.17 -17.14
N ALA A 15 -8.24 12.06 -18.04
CA ALA A 15 -9.21 10.96 -18.02
C ALA A 15 -8.56 9.59 -18.30
N ILE A 16 -7.47 9.53 -19.07
CA ILE A 16 -6.70 8.29 -19.28
C ILE A 16 -5.94 7.93 -18.00
N VAL A 17 -5.28 8.90 -17.37
CA VAL A 17 -4.51 8.69 -16.12
C VAL A 17 -5.45 8.27 -14.99
N ALA A 18 -6.60 8.93 -14.83
CA ALA A 18 -7.61 8.56 -13.85
C ALA A 18 -8.15 7.14 -14.10
N GLY A 19 -8.41 6.77 -15.35
CA GLY A 19 -8.85 5.41 -15.70
C GLY A 19 -7.78 4.34 -15.46
N LEU A 20 -6.50 4.65 -15.65
CA LEU A 20 -5.39 3.75 -15.32
C LEU A 20 -5.24 3.60 -13.81
N ALA A 21 -5.32 4.71 -13.06
CA ALA A 21 -5.30 4.71 -11.61
C ALA A 21 -6.43 3.85 -11.03
N GLU A 22 -7.66 4.00 -11.54
CA GLU A 22 -8.81 3.22 -11.08
C GLU A 22 -8.68 1.73 -11.39
N ARG A 23 -8.15 1.37 -12.57
CA ARG A 23 -7.90 -0.05 -12.89
C ARG A 23 -6.84 -0.66 -11.97
N ASP A 24 -5.74 0.05 -11.75
CA ASP A 24 -4.66 -0.44 -10.91
C ASP A 24 -5.10 -0.53 -9.44
N ARG A 25 -5.94 0.42 -8.99
CA ARG A 25 -6.66 0.37 -7.71
C ARG A 25 -7.50 -0.90 -7.56
N ALA A 26 -8.36 -1.18 -8.54
CA ALA A 26 -9.25 -2.33 -8.51
C ALA A 26 -8.48 -3.66 -8.48
N GLN A 27 -7.35 -3.73 -9.20
CA GLN A 27 -6.49 -4.91 -9.19
C GLN A 27 -5.84 -5.12 -7.82
N MET A 28 -5.29 -4.07 -7.21
CA MET A 28 -4.64 -4.15 -5.90
C MET A 28 -5.64 -4.51 -4.80
N ALA A 29 -6.84 -3.92 -4.83
CA ALA A 29 -7.93 -4.27 -3.92
C ALA A 29 -8.34 -5.74 -4.06
N SER A 30 -8.43 -6.26 -5.30
CA SER A 30 -8.70 -7.68 -5.55
C SER A 30 -7.61 -8.57 -4.93
N ASP A 31 -6.35 -8.20 -5.06
CA ASP A 31 -5.23 -8.99 -4.56
C ASP A 31 -5.19 -9.05 -3.02
N LEU A 32 -5.54 -7.94 -2.36
CA LEU A 32 -5.62 -7.86 -0.91
C LEU A 32 -6.83 -8.61 -0.33
N SER A 33 -7.96 -8.59 -1.04
CA SER A 33 -9.19 -9.29 -0.61
C SER A 33 -9.06 -10.81 -0.53
N VAL A 34 -7.97 -11.39 -1.06
CA VAL A 34 -7.67 -12.82 -0.96
C VAL A 34 -7.16 -13.18 0.44
N ILE A 35 -6.72 -12.20 1.24
CA ILE A 35 -6.20 -12.45 2.58
C ILE A 35 -7.37 -12.43 3.57
N GLY A 36 -7.72 -13.60 4.09
CA GLY A 36 -8.83 -13.79 5.02
C GLY A 36 -8.44 -13.65 6.50
N PRO A 37 -9.43 -13.48 7.39
CA PRO A 37 -9.21 -13.53 8.83
C PRO A 37 -8.62 -14.88 9.27
N GLY A 38 -7.47 -14.85 9.96
CA GLY A 38 -6.80 -16.05 10.47
C GLY A 38 -5.74 -16.65 9.55
N ASP A 39 -5.51 -16.07 8.37
CA ASP A 39 -4.42 -16.45 7.48
C ASP A 39 -3.05 -16.09 8.08
N ASP A 40 -2.00 -16.78 7.62
CA ASP A 40 -0.63 -16.40 7.92
C ASP A 40 -0.29 -15.10 7.18
N PHE A 41 -0.45 -13.97 7.89
CA PHE A 41 -0.15 -12.63 7.38
C PHE A 41 1.21 -12.54 6.71
N ILE A 42 2.23 -13.20 7.26
CA ILE A 42 3.58 -13.12 6.71
C ILE A 42 3.68 -13.90 5.41
N ALA A 43 3.01 -15.04 5.30
CA ALA A 43 2.92 -15.78 4.04
C ALA A 43 2.15 -14.98 2.98
N ALA A 44 1.04 -14.35 3.35
CA ALA A 44 0.23 -13.54 2.44
C ALA A 44 0.98 -12.31 1.92
N PHE A 45 1.62 -11.53 2.81
CA PHE A 45 2.45 -10.39 2.40
C PHE A 45 3.67 -10.81 1.60
N ARG A 46 4.22 -12.01 1.83
CA ARG A 46 5.30 -12.56 1.01
C ARG A 46 4.85 -12.82 -0.42
N GLU A 47 3.66 -13.40 -0.59
CA GLU A 47 3.14 -13.68 -1.93
C GLU A 47 2.77 -12.40 -2.68
N LEU A 48 2.15 -11.43 -1.99
CA LEU A 48 1.93 -10.10 -2.56
C LEU A 48 3.25 -9.42 -2.93
N GLY A 49 4.26 -9.53 -2.06
CA GLY A 49 5.58 -8.97 -2.30
C GLY A 49 6.25 -9.58 -3.53
N ARG A 50 6.19 -10.92 -3.67
CA ARG A 50 6.69 -11.66 -4.84
C ARG A 50 5.99 -11.19 -6.12
N LYS A 51 4.66 -11.17 -6.10
CA LYS A 51 3.83 -10.74 -7.23
C LYS A 51 4.19 -9.33 -7.70
N HIS A 52 4.16 -8.35 -6.80
CA HIS A 52 4.25 -6.95 -7.19
C HIS A 52 5.69 -6.43 -7.36
N PHE A 53 6.67 -7.03 -6.68
CA PHE A 53 8.06 -6.53 -6.71
C PHE A 53 9.03 -7.43 -7.48
N GLU A 54 8.78 -8.74 -7.57
CA GLU A 54 9.65 -9.68 -8.30
C GLU A 54 9.12 -10.02 -9.70
N GLU A 55 7.84 -10.38 -9.82
CA GLU A 55 7.25 -10.84 -11.08
C GLU A 55 6.76 -9.71 -11.97
N GLU A 56 6.14 -8.69 -11.39
CA GLU A 56 5.65 -7.58 -12.19
C GLU A 56 6.80 -6.77 -12.84
N PRO A 57 6.63 -6.34 -14.10
CA PRO A 57 7.60 -5.48 -14.76
C PRO A 57 7.82 -4.18 -13.97
N ARG A 58 9.07 -3.70 -13.93
CA ARG A 58 9.44 -2.46 -13.23
C ARG A 58 8.59 -1.26 -13.67
N GLU A 59 8.16 -1.25 -14.93
CA GLU A 59 7.29 -0.24 -15.53
C GLU A 59 5.98 -0.05 -14.76
N ARG A 60 5.49 -1.09 -14.07
CA ARG A 60 4.31 -1.00 -13.20
C ARG A 60 4.55 -0.08 -12.01
N ALA A 61 5.69 -0.23 -11.34
CA ALA A 61 6.09 0.65 -10.24
C ALA A 61 6.35 2.08 -10.72
N ILE A 62 6.95 2.25 -11.91
CA ILE A 62 7.16 3.58 -12.52
C ILE A 62 5.82 4.27 -12.78
N LEU A 63 4.85 3.56 -13.36
CA LEU A 63 3.51 4.11 -13.61
C LEU A 63 2.81 4.50 -12.30
N GLY A 64 2.91 3.67 -11.25
CA GLY A 64 2.38 4.02 -9.92
C GLY A 64 2.97 5.31 -9.38
N LEU A 65 4.29 5.48 -9.50
CA LEU A 65 4.98 6.72 -9.09
C LEU A 65 4.54 7.94 -9.92
N GLU A 66 4.30 7.77 -11.23
CA GLU A 66 3.77 8.85 -12.08
C GLU A 66 2.36 9.26 -11.66
N ILE A 67 1.49 8.30 -11.29
CA ILE A 67 0.15 8.56 -10.77
C ILE A 67 0.22 9.32 -9.44
N TRP A 68 1.08 8.90 -8.51
CA TRP A 68 1.29 9.60 -7.24
C TRP A 68 1.83 11.02 -7.44
N ALA A 69 2.77 11.20 -8.37
CA ALA A 69 3.27 12.53 -8.72
C ALA A 69 2.17 13.42 -9.30
N GLU A 70 1.28 12.89 -10.15
CA GLU A 70 0.15 13.63 -10.70
C GLU A 70 -0.89 14.00 -9.63
N ALA A 71 -1.15 13.10 -8.68
CA ALA A 71 -2.04 13.34 -7.55
C ALA A 71 -1.65 14.58 -6.72
N THR A 72 -0.37 14.98 -6.71
CA THR A 72 0.08 16.20 -6.01
C THR A 72 -0.45 17.51 -6.60
N ARG A 73 -0.94 17.49 -7.84
CA ARG A 73 -1.38 18.68 -8.60
C ARG A 73 -2.73 18.51 -9.31
N ASN A 74 -3.26 17.30 -9.41
CA ASN A 74 -4.55 16.99 -10.01
C ASN A 74 -5.53 16.45 -8.96
N ARG A 75 -6.57 17.24 -8.66
CA ARG A 75 -7.55 16.91 -7.61
C ARG A 75 -8.37 15.65 -7.89
N GLU A 76 -8.66 15.34 -9.16
CA GLU A 76 -9.43 14.15 -9.51
C GLU A 76 -8.59 12.89 -9.26
N VAL A 77 -7.32 12.90 -9.67
CA VAL A 77 -6.38 11.78 -9.40
C VAL A 77 -6.10 11.67 -7.90
N ALA A 78 -5.97 12.80 -7.19
CA ALA A 78 -5.79 12.81 -5.74
C ALA A 78 -6.95 12.13 -5.00
N ALA A 79 -8.19 12.38 -5.42
CA ALA A 79 -9.36 11.74 -4.83
C ALA A 79 -9.30 10.21 -4.99
N THR A 80 -9.00 9.71 -6.20
CA THR A 80 -8.86 8.26 -6.45
C THR A 80 -7.75 7.62 -5.60
N VAL A 81 -6.60 8.29 -5.45
CA VAL A 81 -5.50 7.79 -4.60
C VAL A 81 -5.91 7.79 -3.12
N GLN A 82 -6.58 8.84 -2.64
CA GLN A 82 -7.04 8.91 -1.25
C GLN A 82 -8.12 7.89 -0.90
N GLU A 83 -9.06 7.66 -1.82
CA GLU A 83 -10.08 6.61 -1.68
C GLU A 83 -9.42 5.23 -1.60
N PHE A 84 -8.47 4.94 -2.49
CA PHE A 84 -7.71 3.70 -2.43
C PHE A 84 -6.97 3.51 -1.11
N GLU A 85 -6.25 4.54 -0.67
CA GLU A 85 -5.48 4.51 0.58
C GLU A 85 -6.40 4.28 1.78
N GLY A 86 -7.57 4.92 1.79
CA GLY A 86 -8.60 4.71 2.80
C GLY A 86 -9.13 3.27 2.83
N ASP A 87 -9.47 2.71 1.66
CA ASP A 87 -9.93 1.33 1.52
C ASP A 87 -8.85 0.32 1.98
N LEU A 88 -7.60 0.54 1.57
CA LEU A 88 -6.45 -0.29 1.92
C LEU A 88 -6.22 -0.30 3.44
N ILE A 89 -6.10 0.89 4.04
CA ILE A 89 -5.88 1.02 5.49
C ILE A 89 -7.06 0.43 6.26
N GLY A 90 -8.29 0.67 5.82
CA GLY A 90 -9.50 0.10 6.43
C GLY A 90 -9.46 -1.42 6.44
N HIS A 91 -9.25 -2.05 5.28
CA HIS A 91 -9.19 -3.49 5.15
C HIS A 91 -8.09 -4.13 6.01
N LEU A 92 -6.87 -3.56 5.97
CA LEU A 92 -5.77 -4.03 6.81
C LEU A 92 -6.08 -3.87 8.30
N THR A 93 -6.69 -2.75 8.69
CA THR A 93 -7.08 -2.50 10.10
C THR A 93 -8.03 -3.58 10.59
N ASP A 94 -9.08 -3.89 9.82
CA ASP A 94 -10.07 -4.90 10.20
C ASP A 94 -9.46 -6.29 10.33
N MET A 95 -8.58 -6.67 9.39
CA MET A 95 -7.85 -7.93 9.45
C MET A 95 -6.95 -8.03 10.69
N ILE A 96 -6.17 -6.98 10.96
CA ILE A 96 -5.25 -6.94 12.10
C ILE A 96 -6.04 -6.97 13.42
N ALA A 97 -7.17 -6.26 13.51
CA ALA A 97 -8.04 -6.28 14.68
C ALA A 97 -8.59 -7.69 14.94
N ALA A 98 -9.09 -8.39 13.91
CA ALA A 98 -9.54 -9.77 14.04
C ALA A 98 -8.41 -10.72 14.50
N ALA A 99 -7.19 -10.51 14.00
CA ALA A 99 -6.01 -11.27 14.40
C ALA A 99 -5.56 -10.97 15.84
N GLN A 100 -5.75 -9.75 16.30
CA GLN A 100 -5.56 -9.37 17.70
C GLN A 100 -6.62 -10.02 18.59
N GLU A 101 -7.87 -10.09 18.16
CA GLU A 101 -8.97 -10.72 18.90
C GLU A 101 -8.72 -12.22 19.13
N ASN A 102 -8.26 -12.93 18.10
CA ASN A 102 -7.96 -14.37 18.18
C ASN A 102 -6.58 -14.70 18.77
N GLY A 103 -5.75 -13.69 19.08
CA GLY A 103 -4.46 -13.82 19.75
C GLY A 103 -3.28 -14.18 18.84
N SER A 104 -3.45 -14.18 17.52
CA SER A 104 -2.36 -14.40 16.55
C SER A 104 -1.46 -13.18 16.34
N VAL A 105 -1.96 -11.97 16.64
CA VAL A 105 -1.22 -10.70 16.60
C VAL A 105 -1.21 -10.05 17.99
N SER A 106 -0.06 -9.46 18.35
CA SER A 106 0.11 -8.72 19.59
C SER A 106 -0.78 -7.47 19.65
N ARG A 107 -1.34 -7.20 20.83
CA ARG A 107 -2.14 -6.00 21.14
C ARG A 107 -1.29 -4.82 21.66
N LEU A 108 0.03 -4.89 21.50
CA LEU A 108 0.94 -3.83 21.95
C LEU A 108 0.77 -2.52 21.17
N ASN A 109 0.27 -2.59 19.93
CA ASN A 109 0.02 -1.45 19.06
C ASN A 109 -1.41 -1.51 18.52
N GLU A 110 -2.00 -0.35 18.24
CA GLU A 110 -3.31 -0.25 17.63
C GLU A 110 -3.31 -0.86 16.22
N ALA A 111 -4.38 -1.57 15.86
CA ALA A 111 -4.50 -2.23 14.55
C ALA A 111 -4.32 -1.24 13.39
N ARG A 112 -4.86 -0.02 13.53
CA ARG A 112 -4.74 1.03 12.53
C ARG A 112 -3.31 1.52 12.36
N ASP A 113 -2.55 1.67 13.44
CA ASP A 113 -1.15 2.12 13.37
C ASP A 113 -0.27 1.07 12.68
N ILE A 114 -0.53 -0.21 12.95
CA ILE A 114 0.12 -1.32 12.24
C ILE A 114 -0.23 -1.27 10.74
N ALA A 115 -1.50 -1.09 10.39
CA ALA A 115 -1.96 -1.00 9.00
C ALA A 115 -1.27 0.14 8.23
N VAL A 116 -1.25 1.34 8.81
CA VAL A 116 -0.59 2.52 8.23
C VAL A 116 0.90 2.28 8.02
N LEU A 117 1.59 1.66 8.98
CA LEU A 117 3.01 1.37 8.84
C LEU A 117 3.28 0.33 7.74
N ILE A 118 2.44 -0.69 7.61
CA ILE A 118 2.54 -1.67 6.52
C ILE A 118 2.39 -0.98 5.16
N ALA A 119 1.36 -0.14 4.99
CA ALA A 119 1.14 0.63 3.76
C ALA A 119 2.33 1.53 3.45
N THR A 120 2.82 2.28 4.45
CA THR A 120 3.99 3.17 4.32
C THR A 120 5.25 2.41 3.84
N LEU A 121 5.50 1.22 4.39
CA LEU A 121 6.64 0.40 3.97
C LEU A 121 6.47 -0.14 2.55
N ALA A 122 5.26 -0.56 2.19
CA ALA A 122 4.93 -1.01 0.84
C ALA A 122 5.11 0.11 -0.19
N ASP A 123 4.66 1.33 0.12
CA ASP A 123 4.86 2.50 -0.73
C ASP A 123 6.34 2.78 -0.95
N GLY A 124 7.13 2.70 0.13
CA GLY A 124 8.57 2.82 0.06
C GLY A 124 9.21 1.81 -0.91
N LEU A 125 8.75 0.55 -0.89
CA LEU A 125 9.21 -0.47 -1.84
C LEU A 125 8.83 -0.12 -3.28
N PHE A 126 7.61 0.37 -3.54
CA PHE A 126 7.18 0.80 -4.87
C PHE A 126 8.04 1.96 -5.41
N VAL A 127 8.27 3.00 -4.60
CA VAL A 127 9.15 4.12 -4.99
C VAL A 127 10.56 3.64 -5.29
N ARG A 128 11.12 2.76 -4.44
CA ARG A 128 12.47 2.24 -4.62
C ARG A 128 12.59 1.36 -5.86
N ARG A 129 11.61 0.49 -6.12
CA ARG A 129 11.53 -0.31 -7.36
C ARG A 129 11.47 0.58 -8.60
N ALA A 130 10.70 1.67 -8.55
CA ALA A 130 10.59 2.60 -9.65
C ALA A 130 11.92 3.36 -9.92
N THR A 131 12.61 3.77 -8.86
CA THR A 131 13.75 4.71 -8.95
C THR A 131 15.12 4.04 -9.02
N LEU A 132 15.27 2.81 -8.52
CA LEU A 132 16.55 2.11 -8.45
C LEU A 132 16.60 0.98 -9.48
N PRO A 133 17.48 1.07 -10.51
CA PRO A 133 17.63 0.01 -11.52
C PRO A 133 18.05 -1.34 -10.94
N ASP A 134 18.91 -1.32 -9.90
CA ASP A 134 19.47 -2.50 -9.24
C ASP A 134 18.66 -2.92 -7.99
N PHE A 135 17.37 -2.61 -7.95
CA PHE A 135 16.49 -2.98 -6.85
C PHE A 135 16.41 -4.51 -6.68
N ASP A 136 16.89 -5.00 -5.53
CA ASP A 136 16.83 -6.40 -5.13
C ASP A 136 15.53 -6.66 -4.36
N ALA A 137 14.49 -7.03 -5.11
CA ALA A 137 13.15 -7.25 -4.58
C ALA A 137 13.12 -8.30 -3.46
N GLY A 138 13.76 -9.45 -3.66
CA GLY A 138 13.76 -10.53 -2.66
C GLY A 138 14.39 -10.09 -1.34
N ARG A 139 15.50 -9.35 -1.40
CA ARG A 139 16.16 -8.82 -0.20
C ARG A 139 15.34 -7.73 0.49
N GLU A 140 14.85 -6.74 -0.26
CA GLU A 140 14.13 -5.61 0.32
C GLU A 140 12.76 -6.01 0.89
N VAL A 141 12.00 -6.83 0.17
CA VAL A 141 10.75 -7.44 0.67
C VAL A 141 11.05 -8.29 1.90
N GLY A 142 12.13 -9.09 1.88
CA GLY A 142 12.55 -9.88 3.04
C GLY A 142 12.83 -9.06 4.30
N HIS A 143 13.47 -7.90 4.17
CA HIS A 143 13.68 -6.98 5.29
C HIS A 143 12.36 -6.40 5.82
N VAL A 144 11.48 -5.94 4.94
CA VAL A 144 10.17 -5.39 5.33
C VAL A 144 9.33 -6.45 6.06
N LEU A 145 9.26 -7.68 5.54
CA LEU A 145 8.56 -8.79 6.20
C LEU A 145 9.14 -9.13 7.58
N SER A 146 10.45 -8.98 7.76
CA SER A 146 11.10 -9.21 9.07
C SER A 146 10.65 -8.17 10.09
N ILE A 147 10.55 -6.90 9.68
CA ILE A 147 10.07 -5.79 10.53
C ILE A 147 8.59 -6.00 10.85
N ILE A 148 7.76 -6.28 9.84
CA ILE A 148 6.33 -6.55 10.03
C ILE A 148 6.13 -7.75 10.98
N GLY A 149 6.88 -8.84 10.79
CA GLY A 149 6.80 -10.01 11.67
C GLY A 149 7.19 -9.70 13.12
N ALA A 150 8.21 -8.87 13.34
CA ALA A 150 8.59 -8.43 14.69
C ALA A 150 7.51 -7.55 15.33
N LEU A 151 6.91 -6.65 14.54
CA LEU A 151 5.80 -5.79 14.97
C LEU A 151 4.57 -6.61 15.37
N LEU A 152 4.12 -7.53 14.51
CA LEU A 152 2.96 -8.38 14.76
C LEU A 152 3.16 -9.31 15.97
N LYS A 153 4.40 -9.70 16.28
CA LYS A 153 4.76 -10.47 17.49
C LYS A 153 4.93 -9.62 18.75
N GLY A 154 4.83 -8.30 18.66
CA GLY A 154 4.99 -7.39 19.81
C GLY A 154 6.43 -7.17 20.24
N HIS A 155 7.41 -7.35 19.35
CA HIS A 155 8.81 -6.99 19.61
C HIS A 155 9.12 -5.52 19.32
N ILE A 156 8.17 -4.80 18.69
CA ILE A 156 8.28 -3.38 18.36
C ILE A 156 7.05 -2.66 18.92
N THR A 157 7.28 -1.58 19.66
CA THR A 157 6.24 -0.63 20.08
C THR A 157 6.34 0.62 19.22
N LEU A 158 5.23 1.02 18.61
CA LEU A 158 5.11 2.26 17.85
C LEU A 158 4.92 3.42 18.83
N SER A 159 5.51 4.57 18.52
CA SER A 159 5.31 5.77 19.33
C SER A 159 3.84 6.16 19.25
N GLN A 160 3.16 6.16 20.39
CA GLN A 160 1.89 6.88 20.54
C GLN A 160 2.24 8.36 20.33
N GLY A 161 1.65 9.01 19.33
CA GLY A 161 1.86 10.43 19.12
C GLY A 161 1.57 11.17 20.42
N VAL A 162 2.51 11.99 20.89
CA VAL A 162 2.30 12.87 22.04
C VAL A 162 1.20 13.85 21.64
N SER A 163 -0.04 13.56 22.01
CA SER A 163 -1.12 14.56 22.06
C SER A 163 -0.94 15.42 23.31
N ASP A 164 0.22 16.06 23.48
CA ASP A 164 0.35 17.24 24.34
C ASP A 164 -0.18 18.44 23.56
N ALA A 165 -1.50 18.46 23.35
CA ALA A 165 -2.22 19.73 23.37
C ALA A 165 -2.52 20.04 24.84
N GLY A 166 -1.44 20.31 25.58
CA GLY A 166 -1.48 20.83 26.92
C GLY A 166 -2.22 22.16 26.93
N ALA A 167 -3.23 22.22 27.80
CA ALA A 167 -3.80 23.45 28.30
C ALA A 167 -2.70 24.47 28.66
N SER A 168 -2.80 25.67 28.08
CA SER A 168 -2.27 26.97 28.55
C SER A 168 -2.53 27.97 27.43
N SER A 169 -3.25 29.08 27.56
CA SER A 169 -3.97 29.77 28.63
C SER A 169 -5.00 30.68 27.96
#